data_AF-A0A761L297-F1
#
_entry.id   AF-A0A761L297-F1
#
_cell.length_a   1.000
_cell.length_b   1.000
_cell.length_c   1.000
_cell.angle_alpha   90.00
_cell.angle_beta   90.00
_cell.angle_gamma   90.00
#
_symmetry.space_group_name_H-M   'P 1'
#
loop_
_entity.id
_entity.type
_entity.pdbx_description
1 polymer ?
#
loop_
_entity_poly.entity_id
_entity_poly.type
_entity_poly.pdbx_seq_one_letter_code
_entity_poly.pdbx_strand_id
1 'polypeptide(L)'
;MSPEKKLRGYTDGEYKKWDGNKWVTDDSAKYQVQISHANSKKNELLKHASGEIAVLQDAVDLGIATDDEMILLNEWRKYRVFVNDII
;
A
#
# COMPACT_ATOMS: atom_id res chain seq x y z
N MET A 1 -36.34 -16.80 -4.86
CA MET A 1 -35.15 -15.92 -4.98
C MET A 1 -34.19 -16.31 -3.87
N SER A 2 -33.01 -16.83 -4.21
CA SER A 2 -32.01 -17.20 -3.20
C SER A 2 -31.51 -15.93 -2.49
N PRO A 3 -31.47 -15.87 -1.15
CA PRO A 3 -31.01 -14.68 -0.42
C PRO A 3 -29.49 -14.44 -0.59
N GLU A 4 -28.79 -15.40 -1.19
CA GLU A 4 -27.33 -15.57 -1.17
C GLU A 4 -26.51 -14.50 -1.92
N LYS A 5 -27.13 -13.51 -2.54
CA LYS A 5 -26.41 -12.47 -3.30
C LYS A 5 -26.44 -11.06 -2.70
N LYS A 6 -27.08 -10.87 -1.56
CA LYS A 6 -27.08 -9.55 -0.89
C LYS A 6 -26.63 -9.70 0.55
N LEU A 7 -25.76 -8.77 0.94
CA LEU A 7 -25.31 -8.50 2.30
C LEU A 7 -24.09 -9.33 2.74
N ARG A 8 -22.95 -9.08 2.07
CA ARG A 8 -21.72 -8.79 2.83
C ARG A 8 -21.98 -7.46 3.54
N GLY A 9 -22.81 -7.50 4.56
CA GLY A 9 -23.31 -6.34 5.28
C GLY A 9 -22.21 -5.84 6.19
N TYR A 10 -21.34 -4.99 5.63
CA TYR A 10 -20.42 -4.19 6.43
C TYR A 10 -21.24 -3.12 7.12
N THR A 11 -21.77 -3.43 8.30
CA THR A 11 -22.15 -2.36 9.25
C THR A 11 -20.85 -1.74 9.72
N ASP A 12 -20.78 -0.42 9.68
CA ASP A 12 -19.61 0.41 9.99
C ASP A 12 -18.67 -0.22 11.05
N GLY A 13 -17.55 -0.79 10.60
CA GLY A 13 -16.51 -1.39 11.45
C GLY A 13 -16.61 -2.90 11.78
N GLU A 14 -17.73 -3.58 11.54
CA GLU A 14 -17.90 -5.00 11.91
C GLU A 14 -17.90 -5.94 10.69
N TYR A 15 -16.83 -6.71 10.53
CA TYR A 15 -16.71 -7.78 9.53
C TYR A 15 -17.54 -8.99 9.96
N LYS A 16 -18.75 -9.14 9.44
CA LYS A 16 -19.65 -10.27 9.75
C LYS A 16 -20.04 -11.04 8.49
N LYS A 17 -20.11 -12.38 8.61
CA LYS A 17 -20.63 -13.30 7.59
C LYS A 17 -21.78 -14.13 8.18
N TRP A 18 -22.78 -14.46 7.36
CA TRP A 18 -23.86 -15.35 7.76
C TRP A 18 -23.41 -16.81 7.65
N ASP A 19 -23.55 -17.60 8.71
CA ASP A 19 -23.15 -19.02 8.73
C ASP A 19 -24.29 -19.99 8.35
N GLY A 20 -25.47 -19.46 8.01
CA GLY A 20 -26.69 -20.23 7.79
C GLY A 20 -27.70 -20.10 8.94
N ASN A 21 -27.24 -19.71 10.13
CA ASN A 21 -28.07 -19.65 11.34
C ASN A 21 -27.90 -18.34 12.14
N LYS A 22 -26.70 -17.75 12.13
CA LYS A 22 -26.36 -16.48 12.80
C LYS A 22 -25.28 -15.71 12.04
N TRP A 23 -25.15 -14.42 12.37
CA TRP A 23 -24.00 -13.62 11.95
C TRP A 23 -22.78 -13.97 12.82
N VAL A 24 -21.68 -14.36 12.17
CA VAL A 24 -20.39 -14.64 12.82
C VAL A 24 -19.31 -13.70 12.30
N THR A 25 -18.29 -13.42 13.11
CA THR A 25 -17.15 -12.58 12.70
C THR A 25 -16.41 -13.22 11.52
N ASP A 26 -16.06 -12.39 10.54
CA ASP A 26 -15.22 -12.78 9.41
C ASP A 26 -13.80 -12.23 9.59
N ASP A 27 -13.02 -12.89 10.45
CA ASP A 27 -11.62 -12.51 10.72
C ASP A 27 -10.76 -12.52 9.46
N SER A 28 -11.09 -13.39 8.49
CA SER A 28 -10.44 -13.40 7.18
C SER A 28 -10.71 -12.11 6.41
N ALA A 29 -11.96 -11.65 6.36
CA ALA A 29 -12.28 -10.38 5.72
C ALA A 29 -11.60 -9.19 6.41
N LYS A 30 -11.53 -9.20 7.75
CA LYS A 30 -10.81 -8.16 8.51
C LYS A 30 -9.31 -8.15 8.17
N TYR A 31 -8.68 -9.32 8.15
CA TYR A 31 -7.27 -9.47 7.82
C TYR A 31 -6.97 -9.03 6.37
N GLN A 32 -7.83 -9.41 5.42
CA GLN A 32 -7.70 -9.02 4.01
C GLN A 32 -7.78 -7.50 3.82
N VAL A 33 -8.65 -6.79 4.55
CA VAL A 33 -8.68 -5.33 4.49
C VAL A 33 -7.41 -4.72 5.09
N GLN A 34 -6.89 -5.26 6.20
CA GLN A 34 -5.63 -4.78 6.79
C GLN A 34 -4.46 -4.94 5.82
N ILE A 35 -4.33 -6.10 5.18
CA ILE A 35 -3.31 -6.36 4.16
C ILE A 35 -3.51 -5.44 2.96
N SER A 36 -4.74 -5.25 2.49
CA SER A 36 -5.02 -4.31 1.39
C SER A 36 -4.63 -2.88 1.75
N HIS A 37 -4.92 -2.42 2.97
CA HIS A 37 -4.52 -1.08 3.42
C HIS A 37 -3.00 -0.94 3.52
N ALA A 38 -2.31 -1.94 4.08
CA ALA A 38 -0.85 -1.95 4.16
C ALA A 38 -0.22 -1.92 2.77
N ASN A 39 -0.72 -2.73 1.82
CA ASN A 39 -0.25 -2.75 0.44
C ASN A 39 -0.52 -1.43 -0.29
N SER A 40 -1.71 -0.83 -0.12
CA SER A 40 -2.01 0.49 -0.67
C SER A 40 -1.03 1.54 -0.15
N LYS A 41 -0.77 1.54 1.17
CA LYS A 41 0.16 2.50 1.77
C LYS A 41 1.59 2.31 1.26
N LYS A 42 2.05 1.06 1.16
CA LYS A 42 3.35 0.72 0.56
C LYS A 42 3.46 1.27 -0.87
N ASN A 43 2.44 1.05 -1.69
CA ASN A 43 2.44 1.51 -3.08
C ASN A 43 2.47 3.04 -3.19
N GLU A 44 1.78 3.77 -2.32
CA GLU A 44 1.86 5.23 -2.25
C GLU A 44 3.29 5.71 -1.96
N LEU A 45 3.94 5.09 -0.96
CA LEU A 45 5.32 5.43 -0.58
C LEU A 45 6.31 5.13 -1.70
N LEU A 46 6.18 3.98 -2.37
CA LEU A 46 7.01 3.60 -3.51
C LEU A 46 6.83 4.55 -4.70
N LYS A 47 5.59 4.98 -4.96
CA LYS A 47 5.29 5.94 -6.03
C LYS A 47 5.94 7.29 -5.73
N HIS A 48 5.82 7.78 -4.49
CA HIS A 48 6.44 9.03 -4.08
C HIS A 48 7.97 8.97 -4.22
N ALA A 49 8.60 7.94 -3.63
CA ALA A 49 10.05 7.75 -3.74
C ALA A 49 10.53 7.63 -5.20
N SER A 50 9.76 6.98 -6.07
CA SER A 50 10.10 6.88 -7.50
C SER A 50 10.02 8.23 -8.21
N GLY A 51 9.12 9.13 -7.79
CA GLY A 51 9.06 10.50 -8.30
C GLY A 51 10.28 11.32 -7.92
N GLU A 52 10.69 11.29 -6.65
CA GLU A 52 11.89 11.98 -6.17
C GLU A 52 13.15 11.46 -6.87
N ILE A 53 13.27 10.13 -7.02
CA ILE A 53 14.39 9.50 -7.75
C ILE A 53 14.43 9.95 -9.20
N ALA A 54 13.28 10.08 -9.88
CA ALA A 54 13.25 10.48 -11.29
C ALA A 54 13.83 11.89 -11.48
N VAL A 55 13.37 12.86 -10.67
CA VAL A 55 13.87 14.24 -10.74
C VAL A 55 15.37 14.31 -10.44
N LEU A 56 15.83 13.61 -9.40
CA LEU A 56 17.24 13.58 -9.05
C LEU A 56 18.08 12.88 -10.13
N GLN A 57 17.58 11.80 -10.72
CA GLN A 57 18.27 11.10 -11.81
C GLN A 57 18.36 11.97 -13.07
N ASP A 58 17.31 12.73 -13.40
CA ASP A 58 17.35 13.66 -14.52
C ASP A 58 18.47 14.70 -14.32
N ALA A 59 18.66 15.21 -13.10
CA ALA A 59 19.76 16.12 -12.78
C ALA A 59 21.15 15.47 -12.97
N VAL A 60 21.29 14.19 -12.61
CA VAL A 60 22.51 13.40 -12.85
C VAL A 60 22.76 13.22 -14.35
N ASP A 61 21.73 12.83 -15.09
CA ASP A 61 21.83 12.55 -16.52
C ASP A 61 22.11 13.82 -17.33
N LEU A 62 21.61 14.96 -16.87
CA LEU A 62 21.91 16.29 -17.43
C LEU A 62 23.27 16.84 -16.99
N GLY A 63 23.97 16.18 -16.06
CA GLY A 63 25.25 16.64 -15.52
C GLY A 63 25.18 17.91 -14.68
N ILE A 64 24.00 18.21 -14.12
CA ILE A 64 23.75 19.40 -13.30
C ILE A 64 23.54 19.08 -11.81
N ALA A 65 23.53 17.79 -11.45
CA ALA A 65 23.37 17.37 -10.06
C ALA A 65 24.51 17.88 -9.17
N THR A 66 24.13 18.38 -8.01
CA THR A 66 25.02 18.72 -6.90
C THR A 66 25.42 17.48 -6.10
N ASP A 67 26.48 17.60 -5.28
CA ASP A 67 26.90 16.53 -4.38
C ASP A 67 25.79 16.13 -3.39
N ASP A 68 25.02 17.12 -2.91
CA ASP A 68 23.88 16.89 -2.01
C ASP A 68 22.75 16.12 -2.72
N GLU A 69 22.45 16.44 -3.97
CA GLU A 69 21.46 15.70 -4.77
C GLU A 69 21.91 14.27 -5.05
N MET A 70 23.21 14.03 -5.25
CA MET A 70 23.78 12.68 -5.38
C MET A 70 23.63 11.86 -4.09
N ILE A 71 23.79 12.49 -2.93
CA ILE A 71 23.54 11.86 -1.62
C ILE A 71 22.04 11.55 -1.48
N LEU A 72 21.17 12.51 -1.75
CA LEU A 72 19.72 12.34 -1.67
C LEU A 72 19.21 11.24 -2.61
N LEU A 73 19.74 11.15 -3.83
CA LEU A 73 19.40 10.11 -4.79
C LEU A 73 19.69 8.72 -4.23
N ASN A 74 20.84 8.56 -3.57
CA ASN A 74 21.21 7.30 -2.94
C ASN A 74 20.31 6.98 -1.73
N GLU A 75 19.98 7.96 -0.89
CA GLU A 75 19.07 7.75 0.24
C GLU A 75 17.65 7.39 -0.21
N TRP A 76 17.11 8.05 -1.24
CA TRP A 76 15.81 7.69 -1.81
C TRP A 76 15.80 6.28 -2.41
N ARG A 77 16.90 5.86 -3.07
CA ARG A 77 17.03 4.49 -3.59
C ARG A 77 17.04 3.45 -2.46
N LYS A 78 17.80 3.70 -1.39
CA LYS A 78 17.79 2.84 -0.19
C LYS A 78 16.39 2.78 0.42
N TYR A 79 15.76 3.93 0.62
CA TYR A 79 14.40 4.02 1.15
C TYR A 79 13.40 3.23 0.30
N ARG A 80 13.45 3.35 -1.03
CA ARG A 80 12.57 2.61 -1.93
C ARG A 80 12.74 1.09 -1.78
N VAL A 81 13.97 0.60 -1.63
CA VAL A 81 14.24 -0.83 -1.37
C VAL A 81 13.66 -1.23 -0.01
N PHE A 82 13.95 -0.47 1.06
CA PHE A 82 13.41 -0.77 2.39
C PHE A 82 11.89 -0.83 2.41
N VAL A 83 11.20 0.12 1.76
CA VAL A 83 9.74 0.12 1.65
C VAL A 83 9.25 -1.09 0.85
N ASN A 84 9.97 -1.48 -0.21
CA ASN A 84 9.63 -2.65 -0.98
C ASN A 84 9.74 -3.96 -0.18
N ASP A 85 10.61 -4.00 0.83
CA ASP A 85 10.81 -5.19 1.66
C ASP A 85 9.81 -5.31 2.82
N ILE A 86 9.01 -4.27 3.08
CA ILE A 86 7.92 -4.33 4.07
C ILE A 86 6.73 -5.08 3.45
N ILE A 87 6.42 -6.27 3.98
CA ILE A 87 5.11 -6.98 3.92
C ILE A 87 4.96 -7.82 5.20
#